data_AF-A0A359BKP6-F1
#
_entry.id   AF-A0A359BKP6-F1
#
_cell.length_a   1.000
_cell.length_b   1.000
_cell.length_c   1.000
_cell.angle_alpha   90.00
_cell.angle_beta   90.00
_cell.angle_gamma   90.00
#
_symmetry.space_group_name_H-M   'P 1'
#
loop_
_entity.id
_entity.type
_entity.pdbx_description
1 polymer ?
#
loop_
_entity_poly.entity_id
_entity_poly.type
_entity_poly.pdbx_seq_one_letter_code
_entity_poly.pdbx_strand_id
1 'polypeptide(L)'
;MPKIIYQDNGRAFRAKYFTNDKGFNELGFQGLYSKLGIETVFARPYNTRAKVIERFFKEFQEGFEKLMPSYVGSNIANKPAYLMRNEKLHKQIHNDYIPTLEETIKMIDMWLKFKNSQTCPNAPNKTIAEILKDRKRQNINPDTLDDLMLATEVKTIQRNGVRFLGCDYFDERLYGFKSKVLIKYNLFDLTKIKVFTPKGEYLCTAERVTETHPMAKLLGDVKDYEDYKQKIVRQKQLKKKTVNAVKNYFSTEEIKYLESKMDEEISPPVQTAFKESSKAVQPLFKNNSQKYEYLIKHDPTNPWIAEFRETKEYGLLYE
;
A
#
# COMPACT_ATOMS: atom_id res chain seq x y z
N MET A 1 -3.75 27.72 13.44
CA MET A 1 -3.54 26.38 14.02
C MET A 1 -3.28 26.50 15.53
N PRO A 2 -3.34 25.42 16.34
CA PRO A 2 -2.65 25.42 17.64
C PRO A 2 -1.17 25.74 17.44
N LYS A 3 -0.55 26.44 18.39
CA LYS A 3 0.87 26.82 18.30
C LYS A 3 1.80 25.66 18.67
N ILE A 4 1.36 24.80 19.58
CA ILE A 4 2.16 23.74 20.18
C ILE A 4 1.35 22.45 20.20
N ILE A 5 1.99 21.33 19.90
CA ILE A 5 1.47 19.99 20.18
C ILE A 5 2.39 19.26 21.15
N TYR A 6 1.80 18.65 22.17
CA TYR A 6 2.52 17.83 23.13
C TYR A 6 2.43 16.36 22.74
N GLN A 7 3.56 15.70 22.58
CA GLN A 7 3.63 14.28 22.20
C GLN A 7 4.39 13.49 23.26
N ASP A 8 3.75 12.42 23.74
CA ASP A 8 4.37 11.46 24.64
C ASP A 8 5.02 10.33 23.85
N ASN A 9 6.26 10.57 23.42
CA ASN A 9 7.08 9.59 22.70
C ASN A 9 7.90 8.77 23.70
N GLY A 10 7.21 8.00 24.55
CA GLY A 10 7.84 7.13 25.54
C GLY A 10 8.94 6.25 24.93
N ARG A 11 9.92 5.88 25.77
CA ARG A 11 11.15 5.15 25.37
C ARG A 11 10.88 3.92 24.48
N ALA A 12 9.80 3.19 24.74
CA ALA A 12 9.41 1.99 23.99
C ALA A 12 8.85 2.31 22.58
N PHE A 13 8.05 3.37 22.46
CA PHE A 13 7.55 3.84 21.16
C PHE A 13 8.72 4.32 20.29
N ARG A 14 9.68 5.03 20.91
CA ARG A 14 10.91 5.47 20.24
C ARG A 14 11.73 4.29 19.70
N ALA A 15 11.98 3.27 20.51
CA ALA A 15 12.81 2.13 20.10
C ALA A 15 12.18 1.26 19.01
N LYS A 16 10.84 1.15 18.97
CA LYS A 16 10.14 0.27 18.02
C LYS A 16 9.94 0.88 16.63
N TYR A 17 9.66 2.18 16.56
CA TYR A 17 9.30 2.85 15.31
C TYR A 17 10.41 3.77 14.76
N PHE A 18 11.47 4.02 15.53
CA PHE A 18 12.54 4.95 15.19
C PHE A 18 13.91 4.29 15.39
N THR A 19 14.14 3.21 14.64
CA THR A 19 15.38 2.40 14.66
C THR A 19 16.51 3.00 13.80
N ASN A 20 16.25 4.03 13.01
CA ASN A 20 17.30 4.77 12.31
C ASN A 20 17.89 5.84 13.24
N ASP A 21 19.21 5.87 13.40
CA ASP A 21 20.00 6.84 14.21
C ASP A 21 19.86 8.32 13.78
N LYS A 22 19.03 8.55 12.77
CA LYS A 22 18.68 9.81 12.16
C LYS A 22 17.51 10.41 12.95
N GLY A 23 17.77 11.39 13.81
CA GLY A 23 16.81 11.93 14.78
C GLY A 23 15.44 12.39 14.22
N PHE A 24 14.53 12.83 15.10
CA PHE A 24 13.13 13.18 14.79
C PHE A 24 12.90 14.08 13.55
N ASN A 25 13.89 14.90 13.19
CA ASN A 25 13.87 15.77 12.01
C ASN A 25 13.89 14.96 10.69
N GLU A 26 14.59 13.84 10.61
CA GLU A 26 14.79 13.06 9.38
C GLU A 26 13.68 12.05 9.10
N LEU A 27 12.88 11.66 10.09
CA LEU A 27 11.77 10.70 9.96
C LEU A 27 10.45 11.34 9.50
N GLY A 28 10.44 12.64 9.18
CA GLY A 28 9.29 13.32 8.57
C GLY A 28 8.09 13.58 9.50
N PHE A 29 8.07 13.06 10.73
CA PHE A 29 7.00 13.32 11.71
C PHE A 29 7.04 14.72 12.32
N GLN A 30 8.22 15.31 12.52
CA GLN A 30 8.32 16.76 12.72
C GLN A 30 7.83 17.51 11.47
N GLY A 31 7.96 16.92 10.28
CA GLY A 31 7.60 17.53 9.01
C GLY A 31 6.13 17.91 8.89
N LEU A 32 5.16 17.09 9.29
CA LEU A 32 3.73 17.45 9.17
C LEU A 32 3.36 18.65 10.05
N TYR A 33 3.65 18.55 11.36
CA TYR A 33 3.35 19.60 12.32
C TYR A 33 4.15 20.88 12.02
N SER A 34 5.43 20.75 11.64
CA SER A 34 6.26 21.89 11.25
C SER A 34 5.78 22.54 9.94
N LYS A 35 5.33 21.76 8.94
CA LYS A 35 4.70 22.30 7.71
C LYS A 35 3.43 23.08 8.01
N LEU A 36 2.71 22.72 9.07
CA LEU A 36 1.55 23.45 9.59
C LEU A 36 1.91 24.61 10.53
N GLY A 37 3.21 24.86 10.77
CA GLY A 37 3.70 25.90 11.68
C GLY A 37 3.43 25.60 13.16
N ILE A 38 3.35 24.32 13.53
CA ILE A 38 3.05 23.84 14.88
C ILE A 38 4.34 23.31 15.51
N GLU A 39 4.71 23.85 16.66
CA GLU A 39 5.88 23.38 17.41
C GLU A 39 5.57 22.08 18.14
N THR A 40 6.38 21.05 17.91
CA THR A 40 6.27 19.76 18.59
C THR A 40 7.09 19.77 19.88
N VAL A 41 6.43 19.63 21.03
CA VAL A 41 7.10 19.48 22.33
C VAL A 41 6.99 18.02 22.77
N PHE A 42 8.14 17.38 22.96
CA PHE A 42 8.19 16.00 23.43
C PHE A 42 8.20 15.92 24.96
N ALA A 43 7.47 14.95 25.50
CA ALA A 43 7.50 14.65 26.92
C ALA A 43 8.92 14.28 27.37
N ARG A 44 9.42 14.96 28.41
CA ARG A 44 10.64 14.51 29.10
C ARG A 44 10.32 13.28 29.95
N PRO A 45 11.23 12.30 30.05
CA PRO A 45 11.08 11.21 31.00
C PRO A 45 10.80 11.75 32.41
N TYR A 46 9.89 11.11 33.14
CA TYR A 46 9.49 11.49 34.51
C TYR A 46 8.70 12.82 34.64
N ASN A 47 8.12 13.34 33.55
CA ASN A 47 7.28 14.53 33.60
C ASN A 47 5.87 14.21 34.12
N THR A 48 5.52 14.72 35.30
CA THR A 48 4.24 14.49 35.99
C THR A 48 3.00 14.96 35.21
N ARG A 49 3.15 15.85 34.23
CA ARG A 49 2.05 16.31 33.35
C ARG A 49 1.68 15.32 32.23
N ALA A 50 2.56 14.38 31.88
CA ALA A 50 2.27 13.33 30.87
C ALA A 50 1.22 12.31 31.36
N LYS A 51 0.97 12.24 32.68
CA LYS A 51 0.00 11.36 33.35
C LYS A 51 -1.44 11.46 32.83
N VAL A 52 -1.81 12.55 32.15
CA VAL A 52 -3.15 12.72 31.57
C VAL A 52 -3.37 11.74 30.40
N ILE A 53 -2.34 11.50 29.59
CA ILE A 53 -2.39 10.57 28.46
C ILE A 53 -2.43 9.12 28.97
N GLU A 54 -1.57 8.79 29.94
CA GLU A 54 -1.59 7.46 30.60
C GLU A 54 -2.95 7.18 31.26
N ARG A 55 -3.54 8.18 31.92
CA ARG A 55 -4.87 8.07 32.51
C ARG A 55 -5.93 7.80 31.45
N PHE A 56 -5.88 8.48 30.31
CA PHE A 56 -6.82 8.22 29.21
C PHE A 56 -6.71 6.78 28.71
N PHE A 57 -5.50 6.28 28.46
CA PHE A 57 -5.30 4.88 28.03
C PHE A 57 -5.77 3.88 29.08
N LYS A 58 -5.55 4.17 30.37
CA LYS A 58 -6.10 3.33 31.45
C LYS A 58 -7.63 3.35 31.45
N GLU A 59 -8.26 4.51 31.29
CA GLU A 59 -9.72 4.64 31.23
C GLU A 59 -10.30 3.93 29.99
N PHE A 60 -9.61 3.97 28.85
CA PHE A 60 -9.96 3.21 27.65
C PHE A 60 -9.84 1.71 27.89
N GLN A 61 -8.74 1.25 28.47
CA GLN A 61 -8.53 -0.16 28.76
C GLN A 61 -9.60 -0.72 29.73
N GLU A 62 -9.84 -0.01 30.83
CA GLU A 62 -10.81 -0.44 31.86
C GLU A 62 -12.25 -0.32 31.38
N GLY A 63 -12.58 0.74 30.63
CA GLY A 63 -13.95 1.05 30.22
C GLY A 63 -14.35 0.52 28.84
N PHE A 64 -13.41 0.02 28.04
CA PHE A 64 -13.66 -0.50 26.70
C PHE A 64 -13.00 -1.87 26.50
N GLU A 65 -11.67 -1.93 26.52
CA GLU A 65 -10.95 -3.15 26.09
C GLU A 65 -11.35 -4.37 26.92
N LYS A 66 -11.44 -4.26 28.25
CA LYS A 66 -11.82 -5.37 29.12
C LYS A 66 -13.26 -5.86 28.95
N LEU A 67 -14.14 -5.04 28.38
CA LEU A 67 -15.53 -5.40 28.12
C LEU A 67 -15.71 -6.18 26.82
N MET A 68 -14.67 -6.22 25.98
CA MET A 68 -14.71 -6.92 24.71
C MET A 68 -14.63 -8.44 24.92
N PRO A 69 -15.50 -9.23 24.28
CA PRO A 69 -15.41 -10.69 24.33
C PRO A 69 -14.05 -11.20 23.85
N SER A 70 -13.45 -10.53 22.87
CA SER A 70 -12.14 -10.87 22.30
C SER A 70 -10.92 -10.41 23.13
N TYR A 71 -11.11 -9.86 24.33
CA TYR A 71 -10.01 -9.36 25.15
C TYR A 71 -9.13 -10.49 25.68
N VAL A 72 -7.82 -10.43 25.38
CA VAL A 72 -6.84 -11.47 25.76
C VAL A 72 -5.91 -11.09 26.92
N GLY A 73 -6.07 -9.91 27.49
CA GLY A 73 -5.19 -9.38 28.53
C GLY A 73 -4.16 -8.36 28.02
N SER A 74 -3.86 -7.36 28.85
CA SER A 74 -2.86 -6.32 28.57
C SER A 74 -1.43 -6.71 28.95
N ASN A 75 -1.29 -7.70 29.83
CA ASN A 75 -0.02 -8.27 30.25
C ASN A 75 -0.28 -9.68 30.82
N ILE A 76 0.79 -10.38 31.19
CA ILE A 76 0.72 -11.76 31.70
C ILE A 76 -0.13 -11.87 32.96
N ALA A 77 -0.09 -10.87 33.86
CA ALA A 77 -0.87 -10.87 35.10
C ALA A 77 -2.36 -10.58 34.87
N ASN A 78 -2.67 -9.77 33.86
CA ASN A 78 -4.03 -9.34 33.51
C ASN A 78 -4.70 -10.27 32.49
N LYS A 79 -4.26 -11.52 32.41
CA LYS A 79 -4.82 -12.51 31.51
C LYS A 79 -6.25 -12.87 31.96
N PRO A 80 -7.25 -12.89 31.06
CA PRO A 80 -8.61 -13.26 31.42
C PRO A 80 -8.70 -14.74 31.84
N ALA A 81 -9.66 -15.06 32.70
CA ALA A 81 -9.80 -16.38 33.32
C ALA A 81 -9.88 -17.53 32.29
N TYR A 82 -10.57 -17.33 31.16
CA TYR A 82 -10.69 -18.36 30.12
C TYR A 82 -9.36 -18.74 29.46
N LEU A 83 -8.33 -17.88 29.53
CA LEU A 83 -6.99 -18.20 29.03
C LEU A 83 -6.04 -18.73 30.11
N MET A 84 -6.48 -18.78 31.37
CA MET A 84 -5.67 -19.36 32.46
C MET A 84 -5.63 -20.88 32.38
N ARG A 85 -4.58 -21.46 32.98
CA ARG A 85 -4.44 -22.92 33.06
C ARG A 85 -5.51 -23.48 34.01
N ASN A 86 -6.07 -24.63 33.69
CA ASN A 86 -7.07 -25.36 34.48
C ASN A 86 -8.46 -24.70 34.63
N GLU A 87 -8.72 -23.54 34.04
CA GLU A 87 -10.04 -22.89 34.04
C GLU A 87 -10.99 -23.49 32.99
N LYS A 88 -11.49 -24.71 33.23
CA LYS A 88 -12.35 -25.44 32.29
C LYS A 88 -13.71 -24.77 32.08
N LEU A 89 -14.33 -24.26 33.16
CA LEU A 89 -15.65 -23.62 33.12
C LEU A 89 -15.62 -22.31 32.32
N HIS A 90 -14.65 -21.44 32.60
CA HIS A 90 -14.53 -20.16 31.89
C HIS A 90 -14.24 -20.34 30.40
N LYS A 91 -13.52 -21.41 30.02
CA LYS A 91 -13.33 -21.78 28.61
C LYS A 91 -14.63 -22.22 27.93
N GLN A 92 -15.48 -22.96 28.63
CA GLN A 92 -16.75 -23.44 28.08
C GLN A 92 -17.77 -22.31 27.88
N ILE A 93 -17.77 -21.30 28.77
CA ILE A 93 -18.71 -20.17 28.71
C ILE A 93 -18.20 -19.05 27.79
N HIS A 94 -16.90 -19.06 27.43
CA HIS A 94 -16.31 -18.01 26.63
C HIS A 94 -16.97 -17.91 25.25
N ASN A 95 -17.17 -16.67 24.79
CA ASN A 95 -17.65 -16.38 23.45
C ASN A 95 -16.46 -16.04 22.55
N ASP A 96 -16.20 -16.86 21.54
CA ASP A 96 -15.11 -16.69 20.57
C ASP A 96 -15.37 -15.57 19.54
N TYR A 97 -16.32 -14.67 19.81
CA TYR A 97 -16.62 -13.56 18.93
C TYR A 97 -15.45 -12.57 18.85
N ILE A 98 -14.94 -12.42 17.63
CA ILE A 98 -13.92 -11.44 17.27
C ILE A 98 -14.59 -10.40 16.37
N PRO A 99 -14.64 -9.12 16.77
CA PRO A 99 -15.26 -8.09 15.96
C PRO A 99 -14.46 -7.87 14.68
N THR A 100 -15.17 -7.60 13.59
CA THR A 100 -14.59 -7.10 12.35
C THR A 100 -13.98 -5.70 12.56
N LEU A 101 -13.19 -5.24 11.59
CA LEU A 101 -12.64 -3.88 11.62
C LEU A 101 -13.75 -2.82 11.70
N GLU A 102 -14.83 -2.98 10.92
CA GLU A 102 -15.95 -2.04 10.91
C GLU A 102 -16.72 -2.01 12.23
N GLU A 103 -16.95 -3.19 12.83
CA GLU A 103 -17.59 -3.28 14.15
C GLU A 103 -16.71 -2.64 15.23
N THR A 104 -15.40 -2.88 15.19
CA THR A 104 -14.44 -2.29 16.12
C THR A 104 -14.47 -0.76 16.03
N ILE A 105 -14.49 -0.20 14.82
CA ILE A 105 -14.61 1.26 14.61
C ILE A 105 -15.90 1.77 15.26
N LYS A 106 -17.05 1.13 14.99
CA LYS A 106 -18.34 1.52 15.58
C LYS A 106 -18.34 1.44 17.11
N MET A 107 -17.73 0.39 17.67
CA MET A 107 -17.63 0.19 19.11
C MET A 107 -16.77 1.28 19.78
N ILE A 108 -15.64 1.64 19.18
CA ILE A 108 -14.79 2.75 19.63
C ILE A 108 -15.57 4.07 19.57
N ASP A 109 -16.30 4.33 18.48
CA ASP A 109 -17.13 5.53 18.34
C ASP A 109 -18.22 5.61 19.41
N MET A 110 -18.85 4.48 19.74
CA MET A 110 -19.84 4.40 20.82
C MET A 110 -19.21 4.70 22.18
N TRP A 111 -18.03 4.13 22.46
CA TRP A 111 -17.31 4.41 23.69
C TRP A 111 -16.89 5.89 23.79
N LEU A 112 -16.42 6.50 22.69
CA LEU A 112 -16.10 7.92 22.65
C LEU A 112 -17.32 8.80 22.90
N LYS A 113 -18.48 8.45 22.34
CA LYS A 113 -19.76 9.14 22.62
C LYS A 113 -20.12 9.06 24.10
N PHE A 114 -20.03 7.86 24.69
CA PHE A 114 -20.25 7.67 26.12
C PHE A 114 -19.25 8.46 26.98
N LYS A 115 -17.97 8.47 26.62
CA LYS A 115 -16.96 9.23 27.36
C LYS A 115 -17.22 10.72 27.29
N ASN A 116 -17.60 11.22 26.12
CA ASN A 116 -17.87 12.64 25.89
C ASN A 116 -19.18 13.12 26.54
N SER A 117 -20.12 12.22 26.85
CA SER A 117 -21.35 12.57 27.60
C SER A 117 -21.13 12.69 29.11
N GLN A 118 -19.99 12.25 29.64
CA GLN A 118 -19.65 12.39 31.06
C GLN A 118 -19.41 13.87 31.42
N THR A 119 -19.61 14.20 32.70
CA THR A 119 -19.31 15.52 33.25
C THR A 119 -17.81 15.80 33.17
N CYS A 120 -17.45 17.04 32.84
CA CYS A 120 -16.04 17.39 32.75
C CYS A 120 -15.43 17.58 34.15
N PRO A 121 -14.28 16.93 34.46
CA PRO A 121 -13.61 17.12 35.75
C PRO A 121 -13.25 18.58 36.06
N ASN A 122 -13.02 19.39 35.03
CA ASN A 122 -12.62 20.79 35.17
C ASN A 122 -13.81 21.77 35.15
N ALA A 123 -15.01 21.30 34.81
CA ALA A 123 -16.23 22.11 34.75
C ALA A 123 -17.44 21.20 35.04
N PRO A 124 -17.81 21.02 36.31
CA PRO A 124 -18.79 20.01 36.72
C PRO A 124 -20.21 20.24 36.17
N ASN A 125 -20.52 21.48 35.77
CA ASN A 125 -21.83 21.87 35.24
C ASN A 125 -21.99 21.63 33.73
N LYS A 126 -20.95 21.11 33.04
CA LYS A 126 -20.97 20.87 31.60
C LYS A 126 -20.44 19.48 31.27
N THR A 127 -20.95 18.91 30.18
CA THR A 127 -20.39 17.68 29.62
C THR A 127 -19.07 17.95 28.89
N ILE A 128 -18.24 16.92 28.73
CA ILE A 128 -17.01 17.03 27.94
C ILE A 128 -17.32 17.47 26.50
N ALA A 129 -18.39 16.92 25.91
CA ALA A 129 -18.87 17.28 24.58
C ALA A 129 -19.21 18.77 24.43
N GLU A 130 -19.93 19.34 25.41
CA GLU A 130 -20.29 20.77 25.42
C GLU A 130 -19.04 21.65 25.46
N ILE A 131 -18.09 21.34 26.33
CA ILE A 131 -16.85 22.11 26.44
C ILE A 131 -16.03 22.04 25.14
N LEU A 132 -15.97 20.87 24.50
CA LEU A 132 -15.29 20.70 23.21
C LEU A 132 -16.02 21.47 22.10
N LYS A 133 -17.35 21.55 22.14
CA LYS A 133 -18.15 22.31 21.18
C LYS A 133 -17.95 23.82 21.35
N ASP A 134 -17.81 24.29 22.58
CA ASP A 134 -17.58 25.70 22.93
C ASP A 134 -16.16 26.19 22.55
N ARG A 135 -15.23 25.28 22.23
CA ARG A 135 -13.88 25.68 21.81
C ARG A 135 -13.90 26.37 20.45
N LYS A 136 -13.11 27.44 20.34
CA LYS A 136 -12.89 28.15 19.07
C LYS A 136 -12.34 27.19 18.02
N ARG A 137 -13.15 26.92 16.99
CA ARG A 137 -12.74 26.16 15.81
C ARG A 137 -12.03 27.07 14.83
N GLN A 138 -11.11 26.50 14.08
CA GLN A 138 -10.47 27.17 12.97
C GLN A 138 -10.91 26.46 11.71
N ASN A 139 -11.31 27.23 10.70
CA ASN A 139 -11.67 26.65 9.42
C ASN A 139 -10.38 26.36 8.66
N ILE A 140 -10.05 25.08 8.52
CA ILE A 140 -8.88 24.60 7.80
C ILE A 140 -9.40 23.97 6.51
N ASN A 141 -8.81 24.31 5.38
CA ASN A 141 -9.15 23.65 4.12
C ASN A 141 -8.75 22.17 4.20
N PRO A 142 -9.71 21.22 4.15
CA PRO A 142 -9.41 19.78 4.22
C PRO A 142 -8.44 19.33 3.12
N ASP A 143 -8.55 19.89 1.92
CA ASP A 143 -7.69 19.51 0.79
C ASP A 143 -6.20 19.75 1.08
N THR A 144 -5.92 20.84 1.80
CA THR A 144 -4.55 21.18 2.20
C THR A 144 -4.02 20.22 3.25
N LEU A 145 -4.88 19.73 4.13
CA LEU A 145 -4.52 18.74 5.15
C LEU A 145 -4.27 17.38 4.50
N ASP A 146 -5.14 16.95 3.59
CA ASP A 146 -5.00 15.71 2.85
C ASP A 146 -3.67 15.69 2.09
N ASP A 147 -3.32 16.79 1.42
CA ASP A 147 -2.05 16.94 0.69
C ASP A 147 -0.80 16.81 1.55
N LEU A 148 -0.91 17.09 2.84
CA LEU A 148 0.18 16.92 3.79
C LEU A 148 0.29 15.48 4.31
N MET A 149 -0.80 14.72 4.27
CA MET A 149 -0.89 13.35 4.73
C MET A 149 -0.53 12.32 3.64
N LEU A 150 -0.44 12.73 2.38
CA LEU A 150 -0.07 11.84 1.28
C LEU A 150 1.36 11.29 1.43
N ALA A 151 1.50 9.99 1.23
CA ALA A 151 2.80 9.34 1.17
C ALA A 151 3.54 9.78 -0.09
N THR A 152 4.85 10.02 0.02
CA THR A 152 5.70 10.45 -1.09
C THR A 152 6.60 9.32 -1.55
N GLU A 153 6.66 9.06 -2.86
CA GLU A 153 7.63 8.14 -3.44
C GLU A 153 8.25 8.74 -4.72
N VAL A 154 9.51 8.41 -5.01
CA VAL A 154 10.16 8.80 -6.27
C VAL A 154 9.91 7.72 -7.30
N LYS A 155 9.30 8.08 -8.43
CA LYS A 155 9.11 7.19 -9.58
C LYS A 155 9.62 7.84 -10.86
N THR A 156 9.74 7.04 -11.91
CA THR A 156 10.13 7.51 -13.25
C THR A 156 8.91 7.49 -14.15
N ILE A 157 8.70 8.56 -14.91
CA ILE A 157 7.68 8.58 -15.96
C ILE A 157 8.15 7.65 -17.09
N GLN A 158 7.33 6.66 -17.39
CA GLN A 158 7.46 5.75 -18.52
C GLN A 158 6.48 6.17 -19.63
N ARG A 159 6.49 5.43 -20.74
CA ARG A 159 5.65 5.73 -21.90
C ARG A 159 4.15 5.74 -21.59
N ASN A 160 3.68 4.83 -20.74
CA ASN A 160 2.28 4.75 -20.33
C ASN A 160 1.97 5.59 -19.07
N GLY A 161 2.88 6.49 -18.69
CA GLY A 161 2.79 7.28 -17.47
C GLY A 161 3.62 6.69 -16.33
N VAL A 162 3.11 6.74 -15.11
CA VAL A 162 3.83 6.29 -13.91
C VAL A 162 3.30 4.94 -13.45
N ARG A 163 4.18 3.94 -13.38
CA ARG A 163 3.84 2.63 -12.83
C ARG A 163 4.04 2.59 -11.31
N PHE A 164 2.97 2.30 -10.58
CA PHE A 164 2.96 2.26 -9.12
C PHE A 164 1.98 1.18 -8.62
N LEU A 165 2.42 0.36 -7.65
CA LEU A 165 1.65 -0.78 -7.09
C LEU A 165 1.00 -1.69 -8.16
N GLY A 166 1.72 -1.96 -9.25
CA GLY A 166 1.24 -2.82 -10.34
C GLY A 166 0.22 -2.16 -11.27
N CYS A 167 -0.18 -0.92 -11.01
CA CYS A 167 -1.08 -0.14 -11.86
C CYS A 167 -0.30 0.95 -12.62
N ASP A 168 -0.78 1.33 -13.79
CA ASP A 168 -0.26 2.47 -14.55
C ASP A 168 -1.16 3.70 -14.31
N TYR A 169 -0.55 4.86 -14.12
CA TYR A 169 -1.24 6.14 -13.92
C TYR A 169 -0.84 7.13 -15.00
N PHE A 170 -1.82 7.74 -15.67
CA PHE A 170 -1.56 8.59 -16.82
C PHE A 170 -2.33 9.91 -16.75
N ASP A 171 -1.67 10.97 -17.22
CA ASP A 171 -2.26 12.26 -17.54
C ASP A 171 -1.64 12.79 -18.83
N GLU A 172 -2.37 13.61 -19.59
CA GLU A 172 -1.86 14.18 -20.85
C GLU A 172 -0.60 15.01 -20.64
N ARG A 173 -0.45 15.66 -19.50
CA ARG A 173 0.72 16.48 -19.17
C ARG A 173 1.98 15.66 -18.95
N LEU A 174 1.86 14.36 -18.70
CA LEU A 174 3.01 13.46 -18.58
C LEU A 174 3.48 12.92 -19.92
N TYR A 175 2.72 13.15 -21.00
CA TYR A 175 3.06 12.66 -22.32
C TYR A 175 4.40 13.22 -22.81
N GLY A 176 5.30 12.33 -23.22
CA GLY A 176 6.63 12.70 -23.73
C GLY A 176 7.69 12.98 -22.66
N PHE A 177 7.34 13.01 -21.38
CA PHE A 177 8.33 13.18 -20.30
C PHE A 177 8.97 11.85 -19.91
N LYS A 178 10.30 11.80 -19.83
CA LYS A 178 11.08 10.65 -19.34
C LYS A 178 11.98 11.07 -18.18
N SER A 179 11.38 11.59 -17.12
CA SER A 179 12.10 12.13 -15.96
C SER A 179 11.65 11.46 -14.65
N LYS A 180 12.49 11.59 -13.62
CA LYS A 180 12.10 11.20 -12.25
C LYS A 180 11.15 12.25 -11.69
N VAL A 181 10.08 11.80 -11.05
CA VAL A 181 9.04 12.61 -10.43
C VAL A 181 8.76 12.12 -9.01
N LEU A 182 8.25 13.01 -8.19
CA LEU A 182 7.72 12.70 -6.86
C LEU A 182 6.23 12.45 -7.00
N ILE A 183 5.78 11.25 -6.65
CA ILE A 183 4.35 10.95 -6.55
C ILE A 183 3.89 11.12 -5.11
N LYS A 184 2.70 11.70 -4.94
CA LYS A 184 1.97 11.75 -3.68
C LYS A 184 0.67 10.98 -3.84
N TYR A 185 0.43 10.03 -2.95
CA TYR A 185 -0.73 9.14 -3.04
C TYR A 185 -1.33 8.83 -1.67
N ASN A 186 -2.59 8.41 -1.69
CA ASN A 186 -3.30 7.91 -0.52
C ASN A 186 -3.39 6.38 -0.64
N LEU A 187 -2.97 5.63 0.38
CA LEU A 187 -3.09 4.16 0.35
C LEU A 187 -4.55 3.68 0.37
N PHE A 188 -5.46 4.49 0.92
CA PHE A 188 -6.88 4.17 0.97
C PHE A 188 -7.61 4.47 -0.34
N ASP A 189 -7.06 5.37 -1.18
CA ASP A 189 -7.62 5.75 -2.48
C ASP A 189 -6.51 5.78 -3.55
N LEU A 190 -6.45 4.71 -4.32
CA LEU A 190 -5.49 4.52 -5.42
C LEU A 190 -6.10 4.85 -6.78
N THR A 191 -7.25 5.52 -6.85
CA THR A 191 -7.87 5.91 -8.14
C THR A 191 -7.06 6.97 -8.86
N LYS A 192 -6.38 7.83 -8.11
CA LYS A 192 -5.57 8.95 -8.61
C LYS A 192 -4.32 9.15 -7.78
N ILE A 193 -3.28 9.67 -8.42
CA ILE A 193 -2.04 10.10 -7.76
C ILE A 193 -1.71 11.53 -8.16
N LYS A 194 -1.13 12.31 -7.24
CA LYS A 194 -0.62 13.65 -7.54
C LYS A 194 0.85 13.56 -7.91
N VAL A 195 1.25 14.15 -9.02
CA VAL A 195 2.61 14.10 -9.55
C VAL A 195 3.27 15.46 -9.40
N PHE A 196 4.49 15.47 -8.87
CA PHE A 196 5.30 16.64 -8.60
C PHE A 196 6.68 16.50 -9.24
N THR A 197 7.31 17.62 -9.57
CA THR A 197 8.73 17.66 -9.96
C THR A 197 9.61 17.24 -8.78
N PRO A 198 10.87 16.82 -9.01
CA PRO A 198 11.83 16.57 -7.93
C PRO A 198 12.06 17.78 -7.00
N LYS A 199 11.77 18.99 -7.49
CA LYS A 199 11.85 20.25 -6.72
C LYS A 199 10.60 20.50 -5.86
N GLY A 200 9.56 19.67 -5.97
CA GLY A 200 8.32 19.77 -5.21
C GLY A 200 7.22 20.62 -5.86
N GLU A 201 7.37 21.02 -7.12
CA GLU A 201 6.35 21.77 -7.86
C GLU A 201 5.27 20.82 -8.39
N TYR A 202 4.00 21.20 -8.29
CA TYR A 202 2.89 20.37 -8.77
C TYR A 202 2.83 20.35 -10.30
N LEU A 203 2.76 19.16 -10.91
CA LEU A 203 2.63 18.97 -12.36
C LEU A 203 1.18 18.68 -12.75
N CYS A 204 0.62 17.60 -12.22
CA CYS A 204 -0.70 17.11 -12.59
C CYS A 204 -1.23 16.09 -11.58
N THR A 205 -2.51 15.75 -11.71
CA THR A 205 -3.13 14.59 -11.07
C THR A 205 -3.30 13.53 -12.14
N ALA A 206 -2.65 12.37 -11.97
CA ALA A 206 -2.73 11.26 -12.89
C ALA A 206 -3.77 10.24 -12.41
N GLU A 207 -4.66 9.85 -13.32
CA GLU A 207 -5.70 8.86 -13.05
C GLU A 207 -5.18 7.46 -13.36
N ARG A 208 -5.70 6.47 -12.63
CA ARG A 208 -5.39 5.07 -12.88
C ARG A 208 -5.90 4.67 -14.26
N VAL A 209 -5.02 4.11 -15.08
CA VAL A 209 -5.35 3.57 -16.38
C VAL A 209 -6.01 2.21 -16.19
N THR A 210 -7.19 2.05 -16.79
CA THR A 210 -7.87 0.74 -16.90
C THR A 210 -7.15 -0.11 -17.93
N GLU A 211 -6.99 -1.40 -17.66
CA GLU A 211 -6.52 -2.34 -18.68
C GLU A 211 -7.63 -2.55 -19.71
N THR A 212 -7.30 -2.45 -20.99
CA THR A 212 -8.21 -2.76 -22.11
C THR A 212 -7.65 -3.88 -22.92
N HIS A 213 -8.48 -4.90 -23.18
CA HIS A 213 -8.07 -6.03 -24.00
C HIS A 213 -7.80 -5.56 -25.45
N PRO A 214 -6.69 -5.97 -26.08
CA PRO A 214 -6.36 -5.54 -27.44
C PRO A 214 -7.39 -5.98 -28.48
N MET A 215 -8.09 -7.10 -28.23
CA MET A 215 -9.19 -7.60 -29.08
C MET A 215 -10.57 -7.15 -28.58
N ALA A 216 -10.68 -6.10 -27.75
CA ALA A 216 -11.97 -5.60 -27.26
C ALA A 216 -12.97 -5.30 -28.40
N LYS A 217 -12.48 -4.97 -29.60
CA LYS A 217 -13.29 -4.79 -30.80
C LYS A 217 -14.04 -6.05 -31.27
N LEU A 218 -13.49 -7.24 -31.01
CA LEU A 218 -14.04 -8.52 -31.48
C LEU A 218 -14.68 -9.33 -30.34
N LEU A 219 -14.08 -9.28 -29.15
CA LEU A 219 -14.41 -10.15 -28.02
C LEU A 219 -14.91 -9.39 -26.79
N GLY A 220 -14.83 -8.07 -26.79
CA GLY A 220 -15.15 -7.24 -25.62
C GLY A 220 -16.63 -6.86 -25.54
N ASP A 221 -17.05 -6.49 -24.34
CA ASP A 221 -18.38 -5.92 -24.10
C ASP A 221 -18.47 -4.49 -24.68
N VAL A 222 -19.69 -3.95 -24.76
CA VAL A 222 -19.95 -2.58 -25.27
C VAL A 222 -19.08 -1.54 -24.55
N LYS A 223 -18.91 -1.68 -23.24
CA LYS A 223 -18.11 -0.78 -22.40
C LYS A 223 -16.61 -0.86 -22.72
N ASP A 224 -16.09 -2.06 -22.93
CA ASP A 224 -14.68 -2.28 -23.27
C ASP A 224 -14.35 -1.75 -24.66
N TYR A 225 -15.29 -1.92 -25.61
CA TYR A 225 -15.14 -1.38 -26.95
C TYR A 225 -15.14 0.16 -26.96
N GLU A 226 -15.99 0.78 -26.15
CA GLU A 226 -16.03 2.23 -26.02
C GLU A 226 -14.75 2.78 -25.36
N ASP A 227 -14.29 2.18 -24.27
CA ASP A 227 -13.01 2.56 -23.63
C ASP A 227 -11.83 2.40 -24.60
N TYR A 228 -11.79 1.28 -25.33
CA TYR A 228 -10.79 1.04 -26.38
C TYR A 228 -10.81 2.14 -27.45
N LYS A 229 -12.00 2.52 -27.94
CA LYS A 229 -12.16 3.58 -28.94
C LYS A 229 -11.68 4.93 -28.39
N GLN A 230 -12.06 5.28 -27.15
CA GLN A 230 -11.65 6.53 -26.50
C GLN A 230 -10.13 6.61 -26.34
N LYS A 231 -9.48 5.53 -25.91
CA LYS A 231 -8.01 5.45 -25.78
C LYS A 231 -7.28 5.67 -27.10
N ILE A 232 -7.76 5.04 -28.19
CA ILE A 232 -7.18 5.26 -29.53
C ILE A 232 -7.32 6.71 -29.97
N VAL A 233 -8.50 7.30 -29.80
CA VAL A 233 -8.76 8.69 -30.18
C VAL A 233 -7.83 9.62 -29.39
N ARG A 234 -7.69 9.41 -28.08
CA ARG A 234 -6.81 10.20 -27.20
C ARG A 234 -5.35 10.12 -27.64
N GLN A 235 -4.84 8.92 -27.94
CA GLN A 235 -3.47 8.74 -28.44
C GLN A 235 -3.24 9.48 -29.77
N LYS A 236 -4.17 9.38 -30.73
CA LYS A 236 -4.09 10.10 -32.01
C LYS A 236 -4.10 11.62 -31.82
N GLN A 237 -4.90 12.12 -30.88
CA GLN A 237 -4.94 13.55 -30.54
C GLN A 237 -3.61 14.04 -29.96
N LEU A 238 -3.01 13.28 -29.03
CA LEU A 238 -1.70 13.58 -28.46
C LEU A 238 -0.61 13.58 -29.52
N LYS A 239 -0.61 12.60 -30.42
CA LYS A 239 0.29 12.55 -31.58
C LYS A 239 0.13 13.80 -32.44
N LYS A 240 -1.11 14.13 -32.85
CA LYS A 240 -1.40 15.30 -33.68
C LYS A 240 -0.98 16.62 -33.02
N LYS A 241 -1.22 16.78 -31.72
CA LYS A 241 -0.77 17.95 -30.93
C LYS A 241 0.76 18.08 -31.00
N THR A 242 1.47 16.97 -30.80
CA THR A 242 2.95 16.93 -30.84
C THR A 242 3.48 17.28 -32.22
N VAL A 243 2.99 16.63 -33.27
CA VAL A 243 3.40 16.91 -34.65
C VAL A 243 3.13 18.37 -35.01
N ASN A 244 1.96 18.91 -34.65
CA ASN A 244 1.64 20.31 -34.94
C ASN A 244 2.55 21.32 -34.23
N ALA A 245 3.01 21.02 -33.01
CA ALA A 245 3.96 21.88 -32.30
C ALA A 245 5.34 21.89 -32.98
N VAL A 246 5.73 20.76 -33.58
CA VAL A 246 7.04 20.53 -34.20
C VAL A 246 7.08 21.01 -35.65
N LYS A 247 5.93 21.10 -36.34
CA LYS A 247 5.80 21.53 -37.76
C LYS A 247 6.49 22.84 -38.12
N ASN A 248 6.58 23.78 -37.18
CA ASN A 248 7.19 25.09 -37.43
C ASN A 248 8.72 25.08 -37.35
N TYR A 249 9.32 24.03 -36.79
CA TYR A 249 10.74 23.94 -36.49
C TYR A 249 11.50 22.94 -37.37
N PHE A 250 10.80 22.03 -38.03
CA PHE A 250 11.38 20.92 -38.79
C PHE A 250 10.89 20.91 -40.23
N SER A 251 11.70 20.36 -41.13
CA SER A 251 11.36 20.14 -42.52
C SER A 251 10.31 19.03 -42.68
N THR A 252 9.64 18.99 -43.84
CA THR A 252 8.60 18.00 -44.13
C THR A 252 9.10 16.55 -44.10
N GLU A 253 10.37 16.32 -44.46
CA GLU A 253 11.00 15.00 -44.43
C GLU A 253 11.30 14.54 -43.00
N GLU A 254 11.80 15.44 -42.15
CA GLU A 254 12.03 15.17 -40.73
C GLU A 254 10.73 14.90 -39.98
N ILE A 255 9.65 15.61 -40.31
CA ILE A 255 8.33 15.39 -39.70
C ILE A 255 7.80 13.98 -40.06
N LYS A 256 7.94 13.54 -41.31
CA LYS A 256 7.54 12.19 -41.73
C LYS A 256 8.33 11.11 -40.97
N TYR A 257 9.64 11.31 -40.80
CA TYR A 257 10.49 10.41 -40.03
C TYR A 257 10.10 10.36 -38.54
N LEU A 258 9.74 11.50 -37.95
CA LEU A 258 9.23 11.55 -36.57
C LEU A 258 7.89 10.83 -36.45
N GLU A 259 6.97 11.03 -37.39
CA GLU A 259 5.68 10.36 -37.40
C GLU A 259 5.79 8.83 -37.47
N SER A 260 6.72 8.30 -38.27
CA SER A 260 6.96 6.85 -38.37
C SER A 260 7.55 6.29 -37.08
N LYS A 261 8.54 6.97 -36.49
CA LYS A 261 9.11 6.56 -35.19
C LYS A 261 8.09 6.60 -34.07
N MET A 262 7.20 7.58 -34.06
CA MET A 262 6.12 7.65 -33.09
C MET A 262 5.14 6.47 -33.23
N ASP A 263 4.85 6.01 -34.45
CA ASP A 263 3.98 4.85 -34.66
C ASP A 263 4.65 3.53 -34.27
N GLU A 264 5.94 3.39 -34.54
CA GLU A 264 6.75 2.25 -34.08
C GLU A 264 6.81 2.19 -32.55
N GLU A 265 6.98 3.33 -31.88
CA GLU A 265 6.83 3.37 -30.44
C GLU A 265 5.41 2.98 -30.08
N ILE A 266 4.35 3.68 -30.50
CA ILE A 266 2.95 3.47 -30.06
C ILE A 266 2.43 2.02 -30.21
N SER A 267 2.94 1.27 -31.18
CA SER A 267 2.60 -0.14 -31.36
C SER A 267 2.94 -0.97 -30.11
N PRO A 268 2.14 -1.99 -29.73
CA PRO A 268 2.59 -2.97 -28.74
C PRO A 268 3.89 -3.58 -29.26
N PRO A 269 4.89 -3.85 -28.39
CA PRO A 269 6.07 -4.56 -28.84
C PRO A 269 5.58 -5.83 -29.53
N VAL A 270 5.91 -5.99 -30.81
CA VAL A 270 5.80 -7.28 -31.49
C VAL A 270 6.43 -8.25 -30.51
N GLN A 271 5.65 -9.22 -30.02
CA GLN A 271 6.18 -10.24 -29.14
C GLN A 271 7.42 -10.77 -29.84
N THR A 272 8.61 -10.45 -29.31
CA THR A 272 9.81 -11.15 -29.72
C THR A 272 9.46 -12.60 -29.60
N ALA A 273 9.61 -13.34 -30.70
CA ALA A 273 9.25 -14.76 -30.81
C ALA A 273 9.51 -15.42 -29.46
N PHE A 274 8.48 -16.09 -28.91
CA PHE A 274 8.57 -16.79 -27.63
C PHE A 274 9.98 -17.36 -27.51
N LYS A 275 10.76 -16.87 -26.54
CA LYS A 275 12.02 -17.54 -26.23
C LYS A 275 11.59 -18.96 -25.94
N GLU A 276 11.98 -19.90 -26.81
CA GLU A 276 11.77 -21.32 -26.58
C GLU A 276 12.16 -21.56 -25.13
N SER A 277 11.24 -22.11 -24.35
CA SER A 277 11.42 -22.28 -22.92
C SER A 277 12.73 -23.03 -22.70
N SER A 278 13.79 -22.31 -22.37
CA SER A 278 15.16 -22.85 -22.26
C SER A 278 15.36 -23.66 -20.97
N LYS A 279 14.26 -24.20 -20.44
CA LYS A 279 14.25 -25.18 -19.39
C LYS A 279 13.28 -26.25 -19.88
N ALA A 280 13.83 -27.25 -20.60
CA ALA A 280 13.21 -28.56 -20.60
C ALA A 280 12.85 -28.86 -19.15
N VAL A 281 11.56 -29.09 -18.89
CA VAL A 281 11.05 -29.46 -17.57
C VAL A 281 11.93 -30.60 -17.09
N GLN A 282 12.81 -30.36 -16.13
CA GLN A 282 13.58 -31.45 -15.53
C GLN A 282 12.54 -32.38 -14.90
N PRO A 283 12.43 -33.63 -15.36
CA PRO A 283 11.50 -34.56 -14.76
C PRO A 283 11.93 -34.79 -13.31
N LEU A 284 11.15 -34.26 -12.37
CA LEU A 284 11.28 -34.54 -10.95
C LEU A 284 10.75 -35.96 -10.71
N PHE A 285 11.66 -36.95 -10.69
CA PHE A 285 11.31 -38.32 -10.32
C PHE A 285 11.10 -38.40 -8.80
N LYS A 286 10.01 -39.06 -8.37
CA LYS A 286 9.72 -39.21 -6.95
C LYS A 286 10.56 -40.30 -6.28
N ASN A 287 11.05 -41.26 -7.06
CA ASN A 287 11.85 -42.39 -6.62
C ASN A 287 12.79 -42.88 -7.73
N ASN A 288 13.78 -43.69 -7.37
CA ASN A 288 14.80 -44.20 -8.28
C ASN A 288 14.19 -45.11 -9.37
N SER A 289 13.13 -45.87 -9.07
CA SER A 289 12.44 -46.71 -10.06
C SER A 289 11.79 -45.89 -11.20
N GLN A 290 11.11 -44.78 -10.89
CA GLN A 290 10.56 -43.88 -11.91
C GLN A 290 11.66 -43.26 -12.78
N LYS A 291 12.80 -42.91 -12.17
CA LYS A 291 13.97 -42.43 -12.89
C LYS A 291 14.52 -43.51 -13.83
N TYR A 292 14.60 -44.76 -13.37
CA TYR A 292 15.07 -45.90 -14.16
C TYR A 292 14.19 -46.19 -15.38
N GLU A 293 12.87 -46.29 -15.19
CA GLU A 293 11.93 -46.55 -16.30
C GLU A 293 11.92 -45.43 -17.35
N TYR A 294 12.06 -44.18 -16.89
CA TYR A 294 12.17 -43.04 -17.79
C TYR A 294 13.49 -43.08 -18.58
N LEU A 295 14.62 -43.30 -17.91
CA LEU A 295 15.92 -43.33 -18.56
C LEU A 295 16.03 -44.48 -19.57
N ILE A 296 15.47 -45.66 -19.30
CA ILE A 296 15.41 -46.75 -20.30
C ILE A 296 14.71 -46.32 -21.59
N LYS A 297 13.65 -45.52 -21.50
CA LYS A 297 12.86 -45.11 -22.67
C LYS A 297 13.47 -43.93 -23.44
N HIS A 298 14.17 -43.04 -22.74
CA HIS A 298 14.58 -41.74 -23.29
C HIS A 298 16.10 -41.56 -23.42
N ASP A 299 16.91 -42.20 -22.58
CA ASP A 299 18.38 -42.16 -22.60
C ASP A 299 18.98 -43.48 -22.03
N PRO A 300 18.89 -44.59 -22.80
CA PRO A 300 19.29 -45.92 -22.34
C PRO A 300 20.80 -46.06 -22.13
N THR A 301 21.59 -45.08 -22.57
CA THR A 301 23.06 -45.02 -22.41
C THR A 301 23.51 -44.32 -21.12
N ASN A 302 22.57 -43.87 -20.29
CA ASN A 302 22.90 -43.09 -19.10
C ASN A 302 23.70 -43.91 -18.07
N PRO A 303 24.87 -43.43 -17.58
CA PRO A 303 25.71 -44.16 -16.62
C PRO A 303 24.99 -44.53 -15.33
N TRP A 304 24.01 -43.71 -14.92
CA TRP A 304 23.21 -43.93 -13.72
C TRP A 304 22.39 -45.24 -13.77
N ILE A 305 22.04 -45.73 -14.97
CA ILE A 305 21.32 -47.00 -15.15
C ILE A 305 22.19 -48.18 -14.68
N ALA A 306 23.49 -48.17 -15.00
CA ALA A 306 24.42 -49.22 -14.59
C ALA A 306 24.62 -49.22 -13.07
N GLU A 307 24.80 -48.03 -12.48
CA GLU A 307 24.91 -47.86 -11.03
C GLU A 307 23.66 -48.33 -10.28
N PHE A 308 22.46 -48.04 -10.81
CA PHE A 308 21.20 -48.45 -10.17
C PHE A 308 21.01 -49.97 -10.19
N ARG A 309 21.41 -50.66 -11.27
CA ARG A 309 21.30 -52.13 -11.37
C ARG A 309 22.11 -52.88 -10.32
N GLU A 310 23.19 -52.30 -9.82
CA GLU A 310 24.03 -52.90 -8.77
C GLU A 310 23.47 -52.68 -7.35
N THR A 311 22.41 -51.87 -7.21
CA THR A 311 21.82 -51.60 -5.90
C THR A 311 20.88 -52.72 -5.44
N LYS A 312 20.80 -52.93 -4.13
CA LYS A 312 19.80 -53.82 -3.51
C LYS A 312 18.36 -53.40 -3.82
N GLU A 313 18.13 -52.11 -4.07
CA GLU A 313 16.82 -51.57 -4.44
C GLU A 313 16.35 -52.13 -5.79
N TYR A 314 17.26 -52.26 -6.76
CA TYR A 314 16.94 -52.87 -8.06
C TYR A 314 16.59 -54.35 -7.95
N GLY A 315 17.41 -55.13 -7.24
CA GLY A 315 17.17 -56.56 -7.05
C GLY A 315 15.90 -56.88 -6.26
N LEU A 316 15.36 -55.95 -5.47
CA LEU A 316 14.07 -56.12 -4.80
C LEU A 316 12.85 -55.79 -5.69
N LEU A 317 13.05 -55.00 -6.75
CA LEU A 317 11.97 -54.46 -7.57
C LEU A 317 11.89 -55.12 -8.96
N TYR A 318 12.99 -55.61 -9.50
CA TYR A 318 13.12 -56.04 -10.89
C TYR A 318 13.78 -57.42 -11.09
N GLU A 319 14.32 -58.04 -10.04
CA GLU A 319 14.83 -59.45 -10.04
C GLU A 319 13.97 -60.34 -9.15
#